data_AF-A0A8J5FMP2-F1
#
_entry.id   AF-A0A8J5FMP2-F1
#
_cell.length_a   1.000
_cell.length_b   1.000
_cell.length_c   1.000
_cell.angle_alpha   90.00
_cell.angle_beta   90.00
_cell.angle_gamma   90.00
#
_symmetry.space_group_name_H-M   'P 1'
#
loop_
_entity.id
_entity.type
_entity.pdbx_description
1 polymer ?
#
loop_
_entity_poly.entity_id
_entity_poly.type
_entity_poly.pdbx_seq_one_letter_code
_entity_poly.pdbx_strand_id
1 'polypeptide(L)'
;MNDLQARTFRDLQLACDDEGGGGSYFGELEEALVQLRESSSAGDRNCAATLEIFPSWPTRVRPFVGFEKKAYVQQLESSRIRLQQLEQELQRAKSQGLMVGVGGSANGAVSSGAAMFDVEYARWLDDNCKHIAGLRAALHSRLPDGNLSTILDDCIANYDHLFRLKAITVNSDVFHLLNGAWMTPAERCFLWIGGFRPSDLLKVLIPQLDPLTEQQLVGMCNLKQSSHQAEEALSQGLLQLHCSLIDTVAGGAASLSTDTSTVDVGNYMNQMVVALDKLANLEGFVRQADNLRQQMIHQLRRTLTVRQAARCFLAIGEYYTRLRALSSLWASRPPQQ
;
A
#
# COMPACT_ATOMS: atom_id res chain seq x y z
N MET A 1 15.39 12.82 25.11
CA MET A 1 15.08 12.42 23.72
C MET A 1 15.94 13.31 22.85
N ASN A 2 17.15 12.96 22.42
CA ASN A 2 17.54 11.75 21.70
C ASN A 2 19.06 11.51 21.81
N ASP A 3 19.47 10.54 22.62
CA ASP A 3 20.84 9.96 22.56
C ASP A 3 20.83 8.49 22.10
N LEU A 4 19.65 7.86 22.08
CA LEU A 4 19.51 6.47 21.63
C LEU A 4 19.39 6.35 20.11
N GLN A 5 18.83 7.36 19.42
CA GLN A 5 18.75 7.37 17.96
C GLN A 5 20.09 7.72 17.27
N ALA A 6 21.02 8.38 17.98
CA ALA A 6 22.33 8.72 17.43
C ALA A 6 23.35 7.57 17.52
N ARG A 7 23.12 6.59 18.41
CA ARG A 7 23.97 5.39 18.56
C ARG A 7 23.65 4.34 17.51
N THR A 8 22.36 4.10 17.25
CA THR A 8 21.93 3.10 16.25
C THR A 8 22.39 3.43 14.82
N PHE A 9 22.60 4.71 14.51
CA PHE A 9 23.10 5.13 13.19
C PHE A 9 24.62 5.02 13.05
N ARG A 10 25.37 4.99 14.16
CA ARG A 10 26.83 4.88 14.15
C ARG A 10 27.29 3.42 14.10
N ASP A 11 26.53 2.53 14.72
CA ASP A 11 26.83 1.09 14.74
C ASP A 11 26.58 0.41 13.38
N LEU A 12 25.69 0.96 12.55
CA LEU A 12 25.47 0.47 11.17
C LEU A 12 26.54 0.94 10.17
N GLN A 13 27.33 1.96 10.51
CA GLN A 13 28.41 2.46 9.65
C GLN A 13 29.72 1.68 9.86
N LEU A 14 29.90 1.01 11.00
CA LEU A 14 31.13 0.26 11.36
C LEU A 14 31.11 -1.21 10.91
N ALA A 15 29.98 -1.71 10.39
CA ALA A 15 29.89 -3.07 9.87
C ALA A 15 30.32 -3.21 8.38
N CYS A 16 30.85 -2.14 7.77
CA CYS A 16 31.36 -2.15 6.39
C CYS A 16 32.86 -2.39 6.27
N ASP A 17 33.61 -2.48 7.38
CA ASP A 17 35.04 -2.75 7.37
C ASP A 17 35.35 -4.03 8.16
N ASP A 18 35.03 -5.20 7.59
CA ASP A 18 35.86 -6.38 7.81
C ASP A 18 35.64 -7.41 6.68
N GLU A 19 36.70 -7.67 5.92
CA GLU A 19 36.74 -8.74 4.93
C GLU A 19 36.92 -10.09 5.61
N GLY A 20 36.11 -11.09 5.21
CA GLY A 20 36.54 -12.48 5.26
C GLY A 20 35.46 -13.49 5.63
N GLY A 21 35.22 -14.44 4.74
CA GLY A 21 34.66 -15.75 5.09
C GLY A 21 33.25 -16.01 4.57
N GLY A 22 33.16 -16.76 3.47
CA GLY A 22 31.89 -17.29 2.97
C GLY A 22 31.33 -18.43 3.83
N GLY A 23 30.01 -18.58 3.76
CA GLY A 23 29.31 -19.84 4.01
C GLY A 23 28.86 -20.09 5.45
N SER A 24 27.83 -19.40 5.91
CA SER A 24 26.78 -19.93 6.82
C SER A 24 25.77 -18.81 7.11
N TYR A 25 24.63 -18.78 6.42
CA TYR A 25 23.55 -17.80 6.70
C TYR A 25 22.16 -18.47 6.72
N PHE A 26 22.12 -19.74 7.09
CA PHE A 26 20.86 -20.49 7.28
C PHE A 26 20.72 -21.10 8.69
N GLY A 27 21.82 -21.21 9.47
CA GLY A 27 21.77 -21.74 10.84
C GLY A 27 21.24 -20.76 11.89
N GLU A 28 21.51 -19.46 11.74
CA GLU A 28 21.15 -18.45 12.75
C GLU A 28 19.66 -18.11 12.76
N LEU A 29 18.94 -18.34 11.66
CA LEU A 29 17.48 -18.16 11.60
C LEU A 29 16.71 -19.29 12.28
N GLU A 30 17.23 -20.53 12.27
CA GLU A 30 16.60 -21.62 13.03
C GLU A 30 16.83 -21.47 14.54
N GLU A 31 18.00 -20.97 14.96
CA GLU A 31 18.30 -20.74 16.38
C GLU A 31 17.45 -19.59 16.96
N ALA A 32 17.20 -18.54 16.17
CA ALA A 32 16.29 -17.45 16.55
C ALA A 32 14.81 -17.90 16.63
N LEU A 33 14.39 -18.85 15.79
CA LEU A 33 13.03 -19.42 15.82
C LEU A 33 12.82 -20.40 16.98
N VAL A 34 13.87 -21.10 17.41
CA VAL A 34 13.82 -21.95 18.63
C VAL A 34 13.75 -21.07 19.88
N GLN A 35 14.48 -19.95 19.95
CA GLN A 35 14.41 -19.02 21.07
C GLN A 35 13.04 -18.30 21.19
N LEU A 36 12.37 -18.01 20.08
CA LEU A 36 10.99 -17.49 20.06
C LEU A 36 9.95 -18.53 20.49
N ARG A 37 10.25 -19.82 20.34
CA ARG A 37 9.37 -20.92 20.76
C ARG A 37 9.50 -21.24 22.25
N GLU A 38 10.69 -21.11 22.81
CA GLU A 38 10.95 -21.34 24.24
C GLU A 38 10.51 -20.15 25.13
N SER A 39 10.50 -18.93 24.60
CA SER A 39 9.97 -17.75 25.31
C SER A 39 8.44 -17.71 25.41
N SER A 40 7.73 -18.61 24.72
CA SER A 40 6.27 -18.74 24.81
C SER A 40 5.79 -19.78 25.83
N SER A 41 6.67 -20.50 26.53
CA SER A 41 6.29 -21.49 27.56
C SER A 41 6.67 -21.14 29.00
N ALA A 42 7.29 -19.99 29.25
CA ALA A 42 7.50 -19.48 30.59
C ALA A 42 6.51 -18.35 30.85
N GLY A 43 5.40 -18.68 31.50
CA GLY A 43 4.38 -17.71 31.87
C GLY A 43 4.98 -16.61 32.74
N ASP A 44 4.83 -15.36 32.30
CA ASP A 44 4.64 -14.28 33.24
C ASP A 44 3.66 -13.24 32.71
N ARG A 45 2.84 -12.77 33.63
CA ARG A 45 1.66 -11.95 33.41
C ARG A 45 2.09 -10.51 33.18
N ASN A 46 2.03 -10.01 31.94
CA ASN A 46 1.66 -8.61 31.65
C ASN A 46 1.71 -8.31 30.15
N CYS A 47 0.61 -8.55 29.43
CA CYS A 47 0.40 -7.99 28.10
C CYS A 47 -1.04 -7.48 27.99
N ALA A 48 -1.32 -6.34 28.62
CA ALA A 48 -2.51 -5.54 28.35
C ALA A 48 -2.12 -4.07 28.51
N ALA A 49 -1.40 -3.53 27.51
CA ALA A 49 -1.02 -2.12 27.53
C ALA A 49 -0.87 -1.54 26.12
N THR A 50 -1.91 -1.62 25.28
CA THR A 50 -2.18 -0.59 24.26
C THR A 50 -3.59 -0.75 23.67
N LEU A 51 -4.62 -0.38 24.42
CA LEU A 51 -5.96 -0.06 23.89
C LEU A 51 -6.77 0.70 24.96
N GLU A 52 -6.21 1.80 25.45
CA GLU A 52 -6.91 2.79 26.26
C GLU A 52 -6.83 4.14 25.52
N ILE A 53 -7.39 4.18 24.31
CA ILE A 53 -7.66 5.44 23.58
C ILE A 53 -9.17 5.54 23.37
N PHE A 54 -9.91 5.55 24.47
CA PHE A 54 -11.23 6.15 24.52
C PHE A 54 -11.32 6.90 25.85
N PRO A 55 -11.67 8.20 25.87
CA PRO A 55 -11.90 8.89 27.12
C PRO A 55 -13.03 8.16 27.84
N SER A 56 -12.76 7.78 29.10
CA SER A 56 -13.74 7.21 30.00
C SER A 56 -14.97 8.13 30.04
N TRP A 57 -16.12 7.59 29.62
CA TRP A 57 -17.38 8.31 29.73
C TRP A 57 -17.65 8.64 31.20
N PRO A 58 -18.16 9.82 31.57
CA PRO A 58 -18.46 10.12 32.97
C PRO A 58 -19.64 9.26 33.45
N THR A 59 -19.36 8.16 34.15
CA THR A 59 -20.38 7.32 34.79
C THR A 59 -20.93 8.01 36.04
N ARG A 60 -21.72 9.08 35.88
CA ARG A 60 -22.49 9.65 36.98
C ARG A 60 -23.83 8.92 37.05
N VAL A 61 -23.85 7.76 37.71
CA VAL A 61 -25.10 7.03 38.00
C VAL A 61 -25.87 7.82 39.06
N ARG A 62 -26.87 8.59 38.62
CA ARG A 62 -27.92 9.09 39.54
C ARG A 62 -28.88 7.93 39.83
N PRO A 63 -29.33 7.73 41.07
CA PRO A 63 -30.31 6.70 41.37
C PRO A 63 -31.66 7.07 40.74
N PHE A 64 -32.09 6.30 39.74
CA PHE A 64 -33.41 6.43 39.09
C PHE A 64 -34.51 5.91 40.01
N VAL A 65 -35.56 6.71 40.20
CA VAL A 65 -36.78 6.33 40.94
C VAL A 65 -37.59 5.33 40.08
N GLY A 66 -38.16 4.30 40.69
CA GLY A 66 -38.56 3.03 40.05
C GLY A 66 -39.56 3.05 38.87
N PHE A 67 -40.16 4.19 38.52
CA PHE A 67 -41.02 4.33 37.33
C PHE A 67 -40.25 4.68 36.05
N GLU A 68 -39.23 5.54 36.15
CA GLU A 68 -38.37 5.91 35.01
C GLU A 68 -37.47 4.75 34.59
N LYS A 69 -37.05 3.91 35.55
CA LYS A 69 -36.27 2.70 35.28
C LYS A 69 -37.02 1.70 34.41
N LYS A 70 -38.34 1.57 34.59
CA LYS A 70 -39.19 0.68 33.79
C LYS A 70 -39.34 1.17 32.36
N ALA A 71 -39.57 2.48 32.17
CA ALA A 71 -39.64 3.09 30.84
C ALA A 71 -38.29 2.96 30.09
N TYR A 72 -37.18 3.17 30.80
CA TYR A 72 -35.83 3.02 30.22
C TYR A 72 -35.52 1.57 29.84
N VAL A 73 -35.89 0.59 30.68
CA VAL A 73 -35.74 -0.84 30.35
C VAL A 73 -36.56 -1.21 29.11
N GLN A 74 -37.80 -0.73 29.02
CA GLN A 74 -38.67 -0.99 27.87
C GLN A 74 -38.11 -0.36 26.57
N GLN A 75 -37.52 0.83 26.68
CA GLN A 75 -36.83 1.47 25.57
C GLN A 75 -35.59 0.66 25.13
N LEU A 76 -34.81 0.13 26.07
CA LEU A 76 -33.68 -0.75 25.77
C LEU A 76 -34.09 -2.07 25.13
N GLU A 77 -35.21 -2.66 25.55
CA GLU A 77 -35.76 -3.86 24.91
C GLU A 77 -36.20 -3.57 23.48
N SER A 78 -36.84 -2.42 23.24
CA SER A 78 -37.23 -2.00 21.89
C SER A 78 -36.01 -1.74 20.98
N SER A 79 -34.94 -1.14 21.52
CA SER A 79 -33.72 -0.89 20.74
C SER A 79 -32.97 -2.18 20.44
N ARG A 80 -32.94 -3.13 21.39
CA ARG A 80 -32.35 -4.45 21.19
C ARG A 80 -33.02 -5.21 20.05
N ILE A 81 -34.36 -5.21 20.01
CA ILE A 81 -35.11 -5.89 18.93
C ILE A 81 -34.82 -5.21 17.58
N ARG A 82 -34.80 -3.87 17.55
CA ARG A 82 -34.50 -3.12 16.33
C ARG A 82 -33.08 -3.38 15.81
N LEU A 83 -32.10 -3.51 16.72
CA LEU A 83 -30.73 -3.89 16.40
C LEU A 83 -30.64 -5.29 15.83
N GLN A 84 -31.32 -6.26 16.43
CA GLN A 84 -31.37 -7.63 15.90
C GLN A 84 -31.98 -7.68 14.50
N GLN A 85 -33.00 -6.86 14.23
CA GLN A 85 -33.61 -6.78 12.91
C GLN A 85 -32.69 -6.15 11.86
N LEU A 86 -32.00 -5.06 12.21
CA LEU A 86 -31.00 -4.43 11.34
C LEU A 86 -29.81 -5.36 11.08
N GLU A 87 -29.36 -6.12 12.07
CA GLU A 87 -28.33 -7.14 11.89
C GLU A 87 -28.79 -8.24 10.92
N GLN A 88 -30.04 -8.69 11.02
CA GLN A 88 -30.61 -9.67 10.10
C GLN A 88 -30.73 -9.13 8.68
N GLU A 89 -31.14 -7.89 8.50
CA GLU A 89 -31.18 -7.21 7.21
C GLU A 89 -29.78 -7.02 6.63
N LEU A 90 -28.80 -6.67 7.46
CA LEU A 90 -27.39 -6.58 7.06
C LEU A 90 -26.84 -7.94 6.62
N GLN A 91 -27.11 -9.02 7.36
CA GLN A 91 -26.69 -10.36 6.96
C GLN A 91 -27.37 -10.83 5.67
N ARG A 92 -28.64 -10.45 5.46
CA ARG A 92 -29.36 -10.71 4.21
C ARG A 92 -28.81 -9.89 3.03
N ALA A 93 -28.41 -8.64 3.25
CA ALA A 93 -27.75 -7.80 2.25
C ALA A 93 -26.34 -8.34 1.89
N LYS A 94 -25.62 -8.87 2.89
CA LYS A 94 -24.33 -9.56 2.68
C LYS A 94 -24.49 -10.83 1.84
N SER A 95 -25.49 -11.67 2.11
CA SER A 95 -25.72 -12.91 1.35
C SER A 95 -26.24 -12.68 -0.07
N GLN A 96 -26.82 -11.51 -0.36
CA GLN A 96 -27.19 -11.07 -1.71
C GLN A 96 -26.01 -10.45 -2.51
N GLY A 97 -24.79 -10.49 -1.97
CA GLY A 97 -23.58 -10.02 -2.67
C GLY A 97 -23.38 -8.50 -2.66
N LEU A 98 -24.16 -7.74 -1.88
CA LEU A 98 -24.11 -6.27 -1.87
C LEU A 98 -23.04 -5.69 -0.92
N MET A 99 -22.32 -6.53 -0.17
CA MET A 99 -21.32 -6.08 0.81
C MET A 99 -20.09 -6.97 0.79
N VAL A 100 -19.18 -6.73 -0.17
CA VAL A 100 -17.77 -7.07 0.00
C VAL A 100 -17.17 -6.03 0.93
N GLY A 101 -16.68 -6.47 2.09
CA GLY A 101 -16.21 -5.60 3.15
C GLY A 101 -14.98 -4.79 2.77
N VAL A 102 -15.16 -3.48 2.64
CA VAL A 102 -14.23 -2.41 3.02
C VAL A 102 -15.11 -1.23 3.45
N GLY A 103 -14.74 -0.52 4.52
CA GLY A 103 -15.55 0.57 5.08
C GLY A 103 -15.98 1.60 4.04
N GLY A 104 -17.26 1.97 4.10
CA GLY A 104 -17.79 3.20 3.51
C GLY A 104 -17.88 3.25 1.99
N SER A 105 -18.77 2.45 1.40
CA SER A 105 -19.48 2.91 0.20
C SER A 105 -20.90 2.39 0.21
N ALA A 106 -21.85 3.30 0.48
CA ALA A 106 -23.27 3.07 0.24
C ALA A 106 -23.63 3.06 -1.27
N ASN A 107 -22.63 3.09 -2.15
CA ASN A 107 -22.77 2.83 -3.58
C ASN A 107 -21.90 1.63 -3.95
N GLY A 108 -22.49 0.43 -3.94
CA GLY A 108 -21.92 -0.81 -4.47
C GLY A 108 -21.75 -0.83 -6.00
N ALA A 109 -21.58 0.33 -6.63
CA ALA A 109 -21.13 0.42 -8.00
C ALA A 109 -19.63 0.71 -7.96
N VAL A 110 -18.81 -0.35 -8.01
CA VAL A 110 -17.45 -0.19 -8.53
C VAL A 110 -17.60 0.62 -9.82
N SER A 111 -16.91 1.75 -9.95
CA SER A 111 -16.99 2.52 -11.18
C SER A 111 -16.71 1.56 -12.33
N SER A 112 -17.48 1.62 -13.43
CA SER A 112 -17.28 0.68 -14.54
C SER A 112 -15.82 0.64 -15.01
N GLY A 113 -15.07 1.73 -14.80
CA GLY A 113 -13.63 1.83 -15.03
C GLY A 113 -12.79 1.04 -14.02
N ALA A 114 -13.06 1.11 -12.71
CA ALA A 114 -12.33 0.34 -11.70
C ALA A 114 -12.47 -1.18 -11.88
N ALA A 115 -13.68 -1.66 -12.18
CA ALA A 115 -13.92 -3.09 -12.44
C ALA A 115 -13.21 -3.55 -13.73
N MET A 116 -13.21 -2.71 -14.77
CA MET A 116 -12.48 -2.98 -16.01
C MET A 116 -10.97 -3.03 -15.76
N PHE A 117 -10.45 -2.07 -14.97
CA PHE A 117 -9.05 -2.05 -14.59
C PHE A 117 -8.64 -3.34 -13.87
N ASP A 118 -9.44 -3.83 -12.92
CA ASP A 118 -9.12 -5.05 -12.17
C ASP A 118 -9.00 -6.28 -13.08
N VAL A 119 -9.90 -6.40 -14.07
CA VAL A 119 -9.87 -7.49 -15.06
C VAL A 119 -8.64 -7.38 -15.97
N GLU A 120 -8.35 -6.19 -16.47
CA GLU A 120 -7.18 -5.94 -17.32
C GLU A 120 -5.86 -6.12 -16.55
N TYR A 121 -5.82 -5.70 -15.29
CA TYR A 121 -4.67 -5.88 -14.41
C TYR A 121 -4.43 -7.37 -14.08
N ALA A 122 -5.49 -8.15 -13.84
CA ALA A 122 -5.37 -9.60 -13.67
C ALA A 122 -4.78 -10.26 -14.92
N ARG A 123 -5.22 -9.86 -16.12
CA ARG A 123 -4.63 -10.33 -17.38
C ARG A 123 -3.16 -9.93 -17.51
N TRP A 124 -2.84 -8.68 -17.18
CA TRP A 124 -1.47 -8.19 -17.17
C TRP A 124 -0.57 -9.01 -16.22
N LEU A 125 -1.09 -9.41 -15.06
CA LEU A 125 -0.37 -10.27 -14.11
C LEU A 125 -0.08 -11.65 -14.69
N ASP A 126 -1.04 -12.27 -15.35
CA ASP A 126 -0.85 -13.57 -16.01
C ASP A 126 0.21 -13.48 -17.11
N ASP A 127 0.17 -12.42 -17.92
CA ASP A 127 1.16 -12.18 -18.97
C ASP A 127 2.53 -11.85 -18.38
N ASN A 128 2.59 -11.07 -17.31
CA ASN A 128 3.83 -10.83 -16.57
C ASN A 128 4.42 -12.14 -16.02
N CYS A 129 3.61 -13.05 -15.47
CA CYS A 129 4.08 -14.36 -15.03
C CYS A 129 4.71 -15.17 -16.18
N LYS A 130 4.10 -15.16 -17.37
CA LYS A 130 4.65 -15.83 -18.57
C LYS A 130 5.97 -15.20 -19.00
N HIS A 131 6.04 -13.86 -19.04
CA HIS A 131 7.25 -13.11 -19.36
C HIS A 131 8.41 -13.42 -18.39
N ILE A 132 8.14 -13.41 -17.08
CA ILE A 132 9.13 -13.76 -16.05
C ILE A 132 9.57 -15.22 -16.16
N ALA A 133 8.65 -16.15 -16.43
CA ALA A 133 8.99 -17.55 -16.68
C ALA A 133 9.85 -17.71 -17.95
N GLY A 134 9.55 -16.96 -19.01
CA GLY A 134 10.32 -16.91 -20.25
C GLY A 134 11.74 -16.38 -20.04
N LEU A 135 11.91 -15.27 -19.30
CA LEU A 135 13.22 -14.76 -18.92
C LEU A 135 14.02 -15.78 -18.11
N ARG A 136 13.38 -16.45 -17.15
CA ARG A 136 14.01 -17.52 -16.37
C ARG A 136 14.51 -18.63 -17.28
N ALA A 137 13.65 -19.17 -18.14
CA ALA A 137 14.02 -20.24 -19.07
C ALA A 137 15.16 -19.81 -20.00
N ALA A 138 15.09 -18.62 -20.58
CA ALA A 138 16.10 -18.08 -21.50
C ALA A 138 17.47 -17.89 -20.83
N LEU A 139 17.49 -17.46 -19.57
CA LEU A 139 18.72 -17.33 -18.77
C LEU A 139 19.31 -18.71 -18.43
N HIS A 140 18.47 -19.69 -18.08
CA HIS A 140 18.92 -21.05 -17.76
C HIS A 140 19.48 -21.78 -19.00
N SER A 141 18.81 -21.67 -20.14
CA SER A 141 19.25 -22.28 -21.40
C SER A 141 20.36 -21.50 -22.10
N ARG A 142 20.84 -20.39 -21.52
CA ARG A 142 21.88 -19.50 -22.05
C ARG A 142 21.63 -19.10 -23.51
N LEU A 143 20.41 -18.64 -23.80
CA LEU A 143 20.08 -18.15 -25.14
C LEU A 143 21.04 -17.02 -25.58
N PRO A 144 21.29 -16.90 -26.89
CA PRO A 144 22.07 -15.79 -27.43
C PRO A 144 21.38 -14.45 -27.11
N ASP A 145 22.18 -13.40 -26.95
CA ASP A 145 21.72 -12.09 -26.48
C ASP A 145 20.64 -11.47 -27.39
N GLY A 146 20.64 -11.78 -28.69
CA GLY A 146 19.57 -11.35 -29.61
C GLY A 146 18.19 -11.87 -29.22
N ASN A 147 18.07 -13.19 -28.99
CA ASN A 147 16.81 -13.81 -28.59
C ASN A 147 16.39 -13.37 -27.18
N LEU A 148 17.37 -13.20 -26.28
CA LEU A 148 17.12 -12.71 -24.94
C LEU A 148 16.64 -11.25 -24.95
N SER A 149 17.15 -10.41 -25.86
CA SER A 149 16.69 -9.03 -26.02
C SER A 149 15.23 -9.00 -26.42
N THR A 150 14.78 -9.84 -27.36
CA THR A 150 13.37 -9.87 -27.76
C THR A 150 12.45 -10.15 -26.58
N ILE A 151 12.74 -11.17 -25.77
CA ILE A 151 11.94 -11.50 -24.57
C ILE A 151 11.97 -10.33 -23.58
N LEU A 152 13.12 -9.69 -23.39
CA LEU A 152 13.27 -8.54 -22.51
C LEU A 152 12.49 -7.32 -23.00
N ASP A 153 12.50 -7.06 -24.31
CA ASP A 153 11.80 -5.94 -24.91
C ASP A 153 10.27 -6.17 -24.81
N ASP A 154 9.79 -7.42 -24.94
CA ASP A 154 8.40 -7.80 -24.64
C ASP A 154 8.04 -7.59 -23.16
N CYS A 155 8.92 -7.93 -22.22
CA CYS A 155 8.73 -7.64 -20.79
C CYS A 155 8.55 -6.14 -20.54
N ILE A 156 9.41 -5.31 -21.14
CA ILE A 156 9.36 -3.84 -20.98
C ILE A 156 8.07 -3.29 -21.60
N ALA A 157 7.68 -3.76 -22.78
CA ALA A 157 6.43 -3.40 -23.44
C ALA A 157 5.21 -3.77 -22.59
N ASN A 158 5.26 -4.90 -21.86
CA ASN A 158 4.23 -5.28 -20.90
C ASN A 158 4.14 -4.28 -19.74
N TYR A 159 5.25 -3.82 -19.16
CA TYR A 159 5.22 -2.75 -18.15
C TYR A 159 4.69 -1.43 -18.72
N ASP A 160 5.06 -1.05 -19.94
CA ASP A 160 4.50 0.13 -20.61
C ASP A 160 2.98 0.00 -20.79
N HIS A 161 2.47 -1.20 -21.06
CA HIS A 161 1.05 -1.46 -21.11
C HIS A 161 0.35 -1.24 -19.76
N LEU A 162 0.96 -1.69 -18.65
CA LEU A 162 0.43 -1.43 -17.30
C LEU A 162 0.29 0.08 -17.04
N PHE A 163 1.31 0.88 -17.33
CA PHE A 163 1.25 2.33 -17.10
C PHE A 163 0.19 3.01 -17.99
N ARG A 164 0.00 2.55 -19.23
CA ARG A 164 -1.10 3.01 -20.09
C ARG A 164 -2.47 2.67 -19.49
N LEU A 165 -2.64 1.44 -19.01
CA LEU A 165 -3.87 0.99 -18.37
C LEU A 165 -4.21 1.84 -17.12
N LYS A 166 -3.20 2.11 -16.29
CA LYS A 166 -3.35 3.00 -15.13
C LYS A 166 -3.68 4.43 -15.53
N ALA A 167 -3.05 4.97 -16.57
CA ALA A 167 -3.33 6.33 -17.05
C ALA A 167 -4.79 6.51 -17.50
N ILE A 168 -5.40 5.48 -18.11
CA ILE A 168 -6.83 5.48 -18.45
C ILE A 168 -7.69 5.49 -17.18
N THR A 169 -7.33 4.65 -16.21
CA THR A 169 -8.10 4.48 -14.95
C THR A 169 -8.04 5.71 -14.06
N VAL A 170 -6.91 6.43 -14.03
CA VAL A 170 -6.77 7.69 -13.31
C VAL A 170 -7.88 8.67 -13.67
N ASN A 171 -8.29 8.75 -14.95
CA ASN A 171 -9.31 9.69 -15.43
C ASN A 171 -10.72 9.33 -14.95
N SER A 172 -10.98 8.06 -14.69
CA SER A 172 -12.30 7.59 -14.27
C SER A 172 -12.42 7.41 -12.76
N ASP A 173 -11.34 6.99 -12.10
CA ASP A 173 -11.32 6.61 -10.69
C ASP A 173 -9.89 6.60 -10.13
N VAL A 174 -9.38 7.78 -9.78
CA VAL A 174 -8.05 7.93 -9.16
C VAL A 174 -7.98 7.25 -7.78
N PHE A 175 -9.09 7.19 -7.05
CA PHE A 175 -9.13 6.63 -5.71
C PHE A 175 -8.95 5.11 -5.73
N HIS A 176 -9.45 4.42 -6.76
CA HIS A 176 -9.20 2.99 -6.98
C HIS A 176 -7.70 2.68 -7.04
N LEU A 177 -6.92 3.49 -7.76
CA LEU A 177 -5.48 3.31 -7.85
C LEU A 177 -4.76 3.66 -6.55
N LEU A 178 -5.17 4.74 -5.88
CA LEU A 178 -4.56 5.21 -4.63
C LEU A 178 -4.84 4.29 -3.44
N ASN A 179 -6.01 3.66 -3.37
CA ASN A 179 -6.36 2.74 -2.28
C ASN A 179 -5.71 1.35 -2.46
N GLY A 180 -5.28 1.00 -3.67
CA GLY A 180 -4.60 -0.26 -3.97
C GLY A 180 -5.49 -1.51 -3.90
N ALA A 181 -6.80 -1.39 -4.10
CA ALA A 181 -7.76 -2.50 -4.07
C ALA A 181 -7.40 -3.61 -5.08
N TRP A 182 -6.80 -3.21 -6.19
CA TRP A 182 -6.26 -4.08 -7.25
C TRP A 182 -5.01 -4.90 -6.84
N MET A 183 -4.44 -4.66 -5.66
CA MET A 183 -3.28 -5.38 -5.11
C MET A 183 -3.65 -6.25 -3.92
N THR A 184 -2.81 -7.25 -3.64
CA THR A 184 -2.94 -8.05 -2.42
C THR A 184 -2.64 -7.22 -1.16
N PRO A 185 -3.24 -7.54 0.01
CA PRO A 185 -2.98 -6.82 1.26
C PRO A 185 -1.50 -6.63 1.60
N ALA A 186 -0.65 -7.65 1.37
CA ALA A 186 0.78 -7.53 1.64
C ALA A 186 1.49 -6.55 0.69
N GLU A 187 1.14 -6.53 -0.59
CA GLU A 187 1.67 -5.56 -1.56
C GLU A 187 1.27 -4.13 -1.20
N ARG A 188 0.04 -3.92 -0.73
CA ARG A 188 -0.47 -2.60 -0.34
C ARG A 188 0.33 -1.93 0.77
N CYS A 189 1.01 -2.70 1.63
CA CYS A 189 1.90 -2.16 2.66
C CYS A 189 3.05 -1.31 2.09
N PHE A 190 3.40 -1.53 0.82
CA PHE A 190 4.50 -0.83 0.13
C PHE A 190 3.98 0.15 -0.95
N LEU A 191 2.69 0.49 -0.89
CA LEU A 191 2.06 1.38 -1.85
C LEU A 191 2.47 2.84 -1.59
N TRP A 192 2.95 3.49 -2.65
CA TRP A 192 3.28 4.91 -2.68
C TRP A 192 2.67 5.52 -3.94
N ILE A 193 1.73 6.46 -3.82
CA ILE A 193 1.09 7.16 -4.95
C ILE A 193 0.74 6.18 -6.10
N GLY A 194 -0.13 5.21 -5.79
CA GLY A 194 -0.67 4.26 -6.75
C GLY A 194 0.29 3.19 -7.27
N GLY A 195 1.51 3.03 -6.75
CA GLY A 195 2.37 1.88 -7.07
C GLY A 195 3.58 1.77 -6.14
N PHE A 196 4.64 1.09 -6.56
CA PHE A 196 5.87 0.95 -5.76
C PHE A 196 6.73 2.22 -5.75
N ARG A 197 7.61 2.39 -4.75
CA ARG A 197 8.66 3.42 -4.77
C ARG A 197 9.86 2.97 -5.63
N PRO A 198 10.23 3.69 -6.70
CA PRO A 198 11.39 3.35 -7.51
C PRO A 198 12.71 3.21 -6.72
N SER A 199 13.00 4.12 -5.78
CA SER A 199 14.24 4.11 -5.00
C SER A 199 14.34 2.91 -4.07
N ASP A 200 13.23 2.51 -3.43
CA ASP A 200 13.14 1.31 -2.60
C ASP A 200 13.34 0.04 -3.44
N LEU A 201 12.73 -0.02 -4.62
CA LEU A 201 12.91 -1.15 -5.53
C LEU A 201 14.38 -1.23 -6.00
N LEU A 202 14.99 -0.12 -6.41
CA LEU A 202 16.39 -0.06 -6.81
C LEU A 202 17.33 -0.48 -5.66
N LYS A 203 17.03 -0.09 -4.42
CA LYS A 203 17.78 -0.51 -3.23
C LYS A 203 17.79 -2.03 -3.06
N VAL A 204 16.66 -2.69 -3.34
CA VAL A 204 16.55 -4.16 -3.29
C VAL A 204 17.27 -4.83 -4.47
N LEU A 205 17.22 -4.21 -5.66
CA LEU A 205 17.74 -4.82 -6.89
C LEU A 205 19.27 -4.71 -7.02
N ILE A 206 19.87 -3.55 -6.73
CA ILE A 206 21.30 -3.30 -6.97
C ILE A 206 22.22 -4.42 -6.44
N PRO A 207 22.05 -4.90 -5.18
CA PRO A 207 22.89 -5.97 -4.63
C PRO A 207 22.74 -7.33 -5.32
N GLN A 208 21.67 -7.54 -6.09
CA GLN A 208 21.39 -8.81 -6.76
C GLN A 208 21.95 -8.88 -8.18
N LEU A 209 22.54 -7.78 -8.69
CA LEU A 209 22.96 -7.66 -10.09
C LEU A 209 24.44 -7.89 -10.35
N ASP A 210 25.19 -8.37 -9.36
CA ASP A 210 26.63 -8.59 -9.51
C ASP A 210 26.95 -9.67 -10.56
N PRO A 211 27.95 -9.44 -11.44
CA PRO A 211 28.84 -8.26 -11.50
C PRO A 211 28.28 -7.08 -12.32
N LEU A 212 28.36 -5.87 -11.77
CA LEU A 212 28.17 -4.60 -12.49
C LEU A 212 29.53 -3.93 -12.75
N THR A 213 29.68 -3.21 -13.88
CA THR A 213 30.86 -2.35 -14.07
C THR A 213 30.79 -1.12 -13.17
N GLU A 214 31.92 -0.49 -12.87
CA GLU A 214 31.95 0.74 -12.07
C GLU A 214 31.05 1.84 -12.67
N GLN A 215 31.10 2.02 -13.99
CA GLN A 215 30.23 2.95 -14.70
C GLN A 215 28.73 2.61 -14.53
N GLN A 216 28.38 1.32 -14.59
CA GLN A 216 27.00 0.87 -14.37
C GLN A 216 26.56 1.09 -12.94
N LEU A 217 27.42 0.80 -11.96
CA LEU A 217 27.13 1.00 -10.55
C LEU A 217 26.90 2.48 -10.22
N VAL A 218 27.75 3.37 -10.73
CA VAL A 218 27.56 4.83 -10.62
C VAL A 218 26.24 5.24 -11.27
N GLY A 219 25.93 4.74 -12.46
CA GLY A 219 24.66 4.99 -13.15
C GLY A 219 23.44 4.56 -12.33
N MET A 220 23.48 3.36 -11.74
CA MET A 220 22.43 2.82 -10.86
C MET A 220 22.27 3.63 -9.57
N CYS A 221 23.38 4.03 -8.94
CA CYS A 221 23.36 4.88 -7.75
C CYS A 221 22.76 6.26 -8.04
N ASN A 222 23.14 6.88 -9.17
CA ASN A 222 22.58 8.15 -9.62
C ASN A 222 21.08 8.02 -9.91
N LEU A 223 20.66 6.94 -10.58
CA LEU A 223 19.24 6.67 -10.86
C LEU A 223 18.44 6.51 -9.57
N LYS A 224 18.97 5.80 -8.57
CA LYS A 224 18.34 5.65 -7.25
C LYS A 224 18.22 7.00 -6.54
N GLN A 225 19.29 7.79 -6.54
CA GLN A 225 19.31 9.11 -5.89
C GLN A 225 18.33 10.08 -6.55
N SER A 226 18.33 10.18 -7.88
CA SER A 226 17.42 11.07 -8.61
C SER A 226 15.97 10.64 -8.46
N SER A 227 15.69 9.32 -8.47
CA SER A 227 14.36 8.79 -8.19
C SER A 227 13.88 9.17 -6.79
N HIS A 228 14.74 9.01 -5.78
CA HIS A 228 14.42 9.38 -4.40
C HIS A 228 14.11 10.87 -4.26
N GLN A 229 14.88 11.75 -4.91
CA GLN A 229 14.61 13.20 -4.89
C GLN A 229 13.25 13.54 -5.51
N ALA A 230 12.92 12.92 -6.64
CA ALA A 230 11.61 13.10 -7.28
C ALA A 230 10.46 12.55 -6.42
N GLU A 231 10.67 11.40 -5.76
CA GLU A 231 9.72 10.80 -4.83
C GLU A 231 9.41 11.72 -3.65
N GLU A 232 10.44 12.33 -3.06
CA GLU A 232 10.28 13.27 -1.95
C GLU A 232 9.54 14.54 -2.39
N ALA A 233 9.88 15.10 -3.55
CA ALA A 233 9.17 16.26 -4.10
C ALA A 233 7.68 15.96 -4.33
N LEU A 234 7.35 14.80 -4.92
CA LEU A 234 5.96 14.37 -5.13
C LEU A 234 5.23 14.10 -3.81
N SER A 235 5.90 13.47 -2.84
CA SER A 235 5.31 13.18 -1.53
C SER A 235 5.00 14.47 -0.76
N GLN A 236 5.91 15.45 -0.81
CA GLN A 236 5.71 16.77 -0.20
C GLN A 236 4.56 17.53 -0.88
N GLY A 237 4.51 17.54 -2.22
CA GLY A 237 3.41 18.16 -2.96
C GLY A 237 2.05 17.53 -2.63
N LEU A 238 1.99 16.20 -2.51
CA LEU A 238 0.77 15.48 -2.14
C LEU A 238 0.35 15.82 -0.70
N LEU A 239 1.30 15.90 0.22
CA LEU A 239 1.03 16.32 1.59
C LEU A 239 0.48 17.74 1.67
N GLN A 240 1.05 18.68 0.89
CA GLN A 240 0.52 20.05 0.79
C GLN A 240 -0.91 20.07 0.24
N LEU A 241 -1.19 19.25 -0.78
CA LEU A 241 -2.55 19.10 -1.31
C LEU A 241 -3.51 18.61 -0.22
N HIS A 242 -3.11 17.60 0.55
CA HIS A 242 -3.92 17.06 1.65
C HIS A 242 -4.18 18.10 2.74
N CYS A 243 -3.16 18.86 3.19
CA CYS A 243 -3.34 19.95 4.15
C CYS A 243 -4.32 21.00 3.60
N SER A 244 -4.13 21.40 2.34
CA SER A 244 -5.01 22.36 1.67
C SER A 244 -6.46 21.87 1.57
N LEU A 245 -6.66 20.56 1.36
CA LEU A 245 -7.98 19.94 1.35
C LEU A 245 -8.62 19.94 2.75
N ILE A 246 -7.85 19.61 3.79
CA ILE A 246 -8.30 19.66 5.19
C ILE A 246 -8.80 21.06 5.53
N ASP A 247 -8.03 22.10 5.19
CA ASP A 247 -8.40 23.49 5.47
C ASP A 247 -9.70 23.90 4.74
N THR A 248 -9.87 23.47 3.49
CA THR A 248 -11.10 23.75 2.72
C THR A 248 -12.32 23.04 3.30
N VAL A 249 -12.19 21.77 3.70
CA VAL A 249 -13.31 21.00 4.27
C VAL A 249 -13.65 21.48 5.68
N ALA A 250 -12.64 21.81 6.49
CA ALA A 250 -12.83 22.31 7.86
C ALA A 250 -13.34 23.76 7.90
N GLY A 251 -12.99 24.59 6.91
CA GLY A 251 -13.44 25.99 6.81
C GLY A 251 -14.96 26.15 6.75
N GLY A 252 -15.70 25.12 6.36
CA GLY A 252 -17.18 25.09 6.41
C GLY A 252 -17.77 24.87 7.79
N ALA A 253 -17.04 24.18 8.66
CA ALA A 253 -17.49 23.87 10.00
C ALA A 253 -17.43 25.09 10.93
N ALA A 254 -16.49 26.01 10.70
CA ALA A 254 -16.35 27.24 11.50
C ALA A 254 -17.48 28.26 11.28
N SER A 255 -18.26 28.13 10.20
CA SER A 255 -19.42 28.99 9.91
C SER A 255 -20.71 28.55 10.60
N LEU A 256 -20.70 27.42 11.34
CA LEU A 256 -21.86 26.89 12.07
C LEU A 256 -22.09 27.55 13.43
N SER A 257 -21.17 28.42 13.86
CA SER A 257 -21.28 29.21 15.08
C SER A 257 -21.50 30.68 14.75
N THR A 258 -22.73 31.05 14.41
CA THR A 258 -23.34 32.34 14.79
C THR A 258 -24.82 32.35 14.42
N ASP A 259 -25.66 32.18 15.44
CA ASP A 259 -26.93 32.86 15.67
C ASP A 259 -27.58 33.62 14.50
N THR A 260 -28.00 32.93 13.43
CA THR A 260 -29.30 33.17 12.76
C THR A 260 -29.65 32.03 11.81
N SER A 261 -30.95 31.76 11.71
CA SER A 261 -31.61 30.59 11.13
C SER A 261 -31.61 30.52 9.60
N THR A 262 -30.46 30.35 8.97
CA THR A 262 -30.35 29.75 7.62
C THR A 262 -29.00 29.07 7.53
N VAL A 263 -28.98 27.74 7.43
CA VAL A 263 -27.77 27.01 7.01
C VAL A 263 -27.32 27.67 5.71
N ASP A 264 -26.13 28.27 5.69
CA ASP A 264 -25.57 28.84 4.46
C ASP A 264 -25.09 27.69 3.55
N VAL A 265 -26.08 27.01 2.98
CA VAL A 265 -25.91 25.91 2.03
C VAL A 265 -25.07 26.38 0.84
N GLY A 266 -25.15 27.67 0.50
CA GLY A 266 -24.34 28.30 -0.56
C GLY A 266 -22.85 28.27 -0.26
N ASN A 267 -22.43 28.69 0.94
CA ASN A 267 -21.03 28.65 1.36
C ASN A 267 -20.49 27.22 1.45
N TYR A 268 -21.26 26.28 2.01
CA TYR A 268 -20.87 24.86 2.03
C TYR A 268 -20.68 24.30 0.62
N MET A 269 -21.63 24.57 -0.28
CA MET A 269 -21.57 24.08 -1.66
C MET A 269 -20.35 24.65 -2.39
N ASN A 270 -20.06 25.95 -2.23
CA ASN A 270 -18.86 26.57 -2.82
C ASN A 270 -17.56 25.92 -2.31
N GLN A 271 -17.47 25.63 -1.01
CA GLN A 271 -16.31 24.94 -0.44
C GLN A 271 -16.17 23.51 -0.93
N MET A 272 -17.27 22.77 -1.08
CA MET A 272 -17.23 21.42 -1.64
C MET A 272 -16.79 21.43 -3.11
N VAL A 273 -17.16 22.44 -3.89
CA VAL A 273 -16.65 22.61 -5.26
C VAL A 273 -15.13 22.84 -5.26
N VAL A 274 -14.61 23.68 -4.36
CA VAL A 274 -13.15 23.87 -4.22
C VAL A 274 -12.45 22.58 -3.76
N ALA A 275 -13.07 21.83 -2.84
CA ALA A 275 -12.53 20.54 -2.39
C ALA A 275 -12.48 19.52 -3.53
N LEU A 276 -13.51 19.46 -4.38
CA LEU A 276 -13.53 18.60 -5.56
C LEU A 276 -12.44 18.98 -6.57
N ASP A 277 -12.22 20.26 -6.82
CA ASP A 277 -11.12 20.74 -7.68
C ASP A 277 -9.74 20.35 -7.12
N LYS A 278 -9.57 20.43 -5.79
CA LYS A 278 -8.36 19.93 -5.13
C LYS A 278 -8.19 18.42 -5.28
N LEU A 279 -9.26 17.64 -5.14
CA LEU A 279 -9.21 16.19 -5.34
C LEU A 279 -8.85 15.83 -6.80
N ALA A 280 -9.27 16.61 -7.79
CA ALA A 280 -8.89 16.39 -9.18
C ALA A 280 -7.36 16.47 -9.40
N ASN A 281 -6.63 17.23 -8.58
CA ASN A 281 -5.16 17.29 -8.65
C ASN A 281 -4.49 15.95 -8.29
N LEU A 282 -5.16 15.03 -7.58
CA LEU A 282 -4.63 13.69 -7.28
C LEU A 282 -4.26 12.92 -8.55
N GLU A 283 -5.01 13.12 -9.63
CA GLU A 283 -4.70 12.51 -10.93
C GLU A 283 -3.31 12.87 -11.42
N GLY A 284 -2.94 14.15 -11.26
CA GLY A 284 -1.63 14.67 -11.63
C GLY A 284 -0.50 13.99 -10.86
N PHE A 285 -0.68 13.74 -9.56
CA PHE A 285 0.31 13.06 -8.73
C PHE A 285 0.48 11.60 -9.15
N VAL A 286 -0.61 10.86 -9.41
CA VAL A 286 -0.52 9.46 -9.86
C VAL A 286 0.16 9.35 -11.22
N ARG A 287 -0.18 10.23 -12.18
CA ARG A 287 0.50 10.26 -13.49
C ARG A 287 2.00 10.56 -13.36
N GLN A 288 2.38 11.53 -12.53
CA GLN A 288 3.80 11.86 -12.32
C GLN A 288 4.57 10.71 -11.65
N ALA A 289 3.98 10.04 -10.65
CA ALA A 289 4.58 8.89 -10.00
C ALA A 289 4.74 7.69 -10.97
N ASP A 290 3.75 7.42 -11.81
CA ASP A 290 3.85 6.36 -12.83
C ASP A 290 4.86 6.70 -13.94
N ASN A 291 4.95 7.96 -14.36
CA ASN A 291 6.00 8.41 -15.27
C ASN A 291 7.40 8.17 -14.69
N LEU A 292 7.60 8.44 -13.39
CA LEU A 292 8.87 8.18 -12.72
C LEU A 292 9.23 6.68 -12.72
N ARG A 293 8.25 5.80 -12.44
CA ARG A 293 8.43 4.33 -12.50
C ARG A 293 8.78 3.87 -13.90
N GLN A 294 8.05 4.36 -14.90
CA GLN A 294 8.29 4.01 -16.29
C GLN A 294 9.68 4.46 -16.73
N GLN A 295 10.08 5.69 -16.42
CA GLN A 295 11.42 6.19 -16.71
C GLN A 295 12.50 5.34 -16.04
N MET A 296 12.33 4.95 -14.77
CA MET A 296 13.26 4.07 -14.07
C MET A 296 13.44 2.73 -14.80
N ILE A 297 12.34 2.08 -15.19
CA ILE A 297 12.35 0.82 -15.95
C ILE A 297 13.13 0.95 -17.26
N HIS A 298 12.90 2.02 -18.02
CA HIS A 298 13.63 2.28 -19.27
C HIS A 298 15.11 2.60 -19.03
N GLN A 299 15.45 3.31 -17.95
CA GLN A 299 16.84 3.61 -17.60
C GLN A 299 17.62 2.37 -17.15
N LEU A 300 16.97 1.41 -16.50
CA LEU A 300 17.57 0.10 -16.21
C LEU A 300 18.01 -0.60 -17.50
N ARG A 301 17.13 -0.66 -18.52
CA ARG A 301 17.43 -1.29 -19.82
C ARG A 301 18.58 -0.61 -20.57
N ARG A 302 18.70 0.71 -20.44
CA ARG A 302 19.75 1.53 -21.07
C ARG A 302 21.11 1.38 -20.39
N THR A 303 21.12 1.23 -19.07
CA THR A 303 22.34 1.18 -18.26
C THR A 303 22.93 -0.23 -18.21
N LEU A 304 22.07 -1.24 -18.17
CA LEU A 304 22.47 -2.65 -18.04
C LEU A 304 22.65 -3.32 -19.40
N THR A 305 23.56 -4.31 -19.46
CA THR A 305 23.62 -5.23 -20.60
C THR A 305 22.34 -6.06 -20.68
N VAL A 306 22.04 -6.66 -21.84
CA VAL A 306 20.83 -7.48 -22.04
C VAL A 306 20.68 -8.56 -20.95
N ARG A 307 21.78 -9.24 -20.61
CA ARG A 307 21.76 -10.30 -19.59
C ARG A 307 21.60 -9.77 -18.17
N GLN A 308 22.22 -8.64 -17.83
CA GLN A 308 22.02 -7.97 -16.53
C GLN A 308 20.58 -7.46 -16.39
N ALA A 309 20.03 -6.84 -17.44
CA ALA A 309 18.64 -6.39 -17.47
C ALA A 309 17.68 -7.58 -17.32
N ALA A 310 17.87 -8.67 -18.07
CA ALA A 310 17.05 -9.88 -17.91
C ALA A 310 17.04 -10.41 -16.46
N ARG A 311 18.20 -10.43 -15.78
CA ARG A 311 18.27 -10.79 -14.35
C ARG A 311 17.57 -9.78 -13.46
N CYS A 312 17.69 -8.50 -13.76
CA CYS A 312 17.00 -7.42 -13.05
C CYS A 312 15.48 -7.57 -13.12
N PHE A 313 14.91 -7.74 -14.31
CA PHE A 313 13.47 -7.93 -14.47
C PHE A 313 12.98 -9.25 -13.86
N LEU A 314 13.78 -10.32 -13.93
CA LEU A 314 13.50 -11.56 -13.22
C LEU A 314 13.43 -11.33 -11.69
N ALA A 315 14.41 -10.61 -11.12
CA ALA A 315 14.42 -10.27 -9.69
C ALA A 315 13.23 -9.40 -9.28
N ILE A 316 12.81 -8.44 -10.12
CA ILE A 316 11.57 -7.67 -9.91
C ILE A 316 10.36 -8.61 -9.84
N GLY A 317 10.22 -9.52 -10.81
CA GLY A 317 9.12 -10.48 -10.83
C GLY A 317 9.09 -11.38 -9.59
N GLU A 318 10.24 -11.87 -9.16
CA GLU A 318 10.37 -12.71 -7.96
C GLU A 318 10.05 -11.95 -6.68
N TYR A 319 10.45 -10.68 -6.57
CA TYR A 319 10.12 -9.83 -5.45
C TYR A 319 8.59 -9.70 -5.25
N TYR A 320 7.84 -9.36 -6.30
CA TYR A 320 6.39 -9.27 -6.21
C TYR A 320 5.70 -10.63 -6.04
N THR A 321 6.26 -11.69 -6.62
CA THR A 321 5.75 -13.06 -6.39
C THR A 321 5.85 -13.43 -4.91
N ARG A 322 6.96 -13.10 -4.24
CA ARG A 322 7.13 -13.32 -2.79
C ARG A 322 6.16 -12.49 -1.96
N LEU A 323 5.92 -11.23 -2.32
CA LEU A 323 4.91 -10.39 -1.64
C LEU A 323 3.50 -10.99 -1.74
N ARG A 324 3.11 -11.48 -2.93
CA ARG A 324 1.81 -12.13 -3.12
C ARG A 324 1.70 -13.44 -2.34
N ALA A 325 2.75 -14.27 -2.37
CA ALA A 325 2.81 -15.49 -1.58
C ALA A 325 2.65 -15.20 -0.07
N LEU A 326 3.30 -14.15 0.43
CA LEU A 326 3.16 -13.71 1.82
C LEU A 326 1.71 -13.33 2.14
N SER A 327 1.02 -12.63 1.24
CA SER A 327 -0.39 -12.32 1.42
C SER A 327 -1.27 -13.57 1.49
N SER A 328 -1.01 -14.56 0.63
CA SER A 328 -1.76 -15.83 0.64
C SER A 328 -1.54 -16.62 1.93
N LEU A 329 -0.28 -16.70 2.39
CA LEU A 329 0.07 -17.36 3.65
C LEU A 329 -0.61 -16.67 4.84
N TRP A 330 -0.60 -15.34 4.87
CA TRP A 330 -1.28 -14.57 5.92
C TRP A 330 -2.80 -14.80 5.93
N ALA A 331 -3.42 -14.87 4.76
CA ALA A 331 -4.86 -15.14 4.63
C ALA A 331 -5.24 -16.56 5.09
N SER A 332 -4.31 -17.52 4.99
CA SER A 332 -4.52 -18.92 5.36
C SER A 332 -4.36 -19.23 6.86
N ARG A 333 -4.05 -18.22 7.70
CA ARG A 333 -3.84 -18.43 9.14
C ARG A 333 -5.12 -18.92 9.83
N PRO A 334 -5.06 -19.94 10.69
CA PRO A 334 -6.23 -20.36 11.45
C PRO A 334 -6.67 -19.22 12.39
N PRO A 335 -7.98 -18.99 12.55
CA PRO A 335 -8.47 -18.06 13.57
C PRO A 335 -8.00 -18.55 14.94
N GLN A 336 -7.33 -17.67 15.69
CA GLN A 336 -7.00 -17.94 17.09
C GLN A 336 -8.33 -18.10 17.85
N GLN A 337 -8.51 -19.28 18.46
CA GLN A 337 -9.69 -19.61 19.28
C GLN A 337 -9.69 -18.86 20.61
#